data_AF-A0A4Q6BM72-F1
#
_entry.id   AF-A0A4Q6BM72-F1
#
_cell.length_a   1.000
_cell.length_b   1.000
_cell.length_c   1.000
_cell.angle_alpha   90.00
_cell.angle_beta   90.00
_cell.angle_gamma   90.00
#
_symmetry.space_group_name_H-M   'P 1'
#
loop_
_entity.id
_entity.type
_entity.pdbx_description
1 polymer ?
#
loop_
_entity_poly.entity_id
_entity_poly.type
_entity_poly.pdbx_seq_one_letter_code
_entity_poly.pdbx_strand_id
1 'polypeptide(L)'
;MKKKLAKKTTTHKDQPAKKRASTSVSVLKTPQLKFRKLVHSFALKGDYQTGTEIARKALQEDPNEIEYLYQYAKLLGDWADDLPLAKKKRFKNESIGILKKLQKRIHETTDDVLIWGISLNYFYQREDFSGIYRWGKDLSNAGHAKAIYAQGVGASLRAGQLHPKAAAKRWAQLAVEAWENYGLKTEKYYFPHYCLALAQAVLGNKRDATQALNRAAKVSQRNPDCEEFKDVFAMIQEIKNESQT
;
A
#
# COMPACT_ATOMS: atom_id res chain seq x y z
N MET A 1 -65.57 -13.16 -29.93
CA MET A 1 -64.43 -12.25 -30.17
C MET A 1 -63.66 -12.03 -28.86
N LYS A 2 -62.54 -12.74 -28.64
CA LYS A 2 -61.67 -12.58 -27.46
C LYS A 2 -60.30 -12.08 -27.94
N LYS A 3 -59.96 -10.81 -27.66
CA LYS A 3 -58.64 -10.22 -27.95
C LYS A 3 -57.63 -10.66 -26.88
N LYS A 4 -56.58 -11.39 -27.28
CA LYS A 4 -55.39 -11.67 -26.48
C LYS A 4 -54.49 -10.42 -26.46
N LEU A 5 -54.16 -9.90 -25.27
CA LEU A 5 -53.09 -8.92 -25.09
C LEU A 5 -51.73 -9.65 -25.09
N ALA A 6 -50.86 -9.30 -26.04
CA ALA A 6 -49.47 -9.74 -26.07
C ALA A 6 -48.61 -8.82 -25.18
N LYS A 7 -47.89 -9.42 -24.22
CA LYS A 7 -46.86 -8.73 -23.42
C LYS A 7 -45.63 -8.49 -24.29
N LYS A 8 -45.24 -7.22 -24.43
CA LYS A 8 -44.00 -6.77 -25.08
C LYS A 8 -42.87 -6.84 -24.05
N THR A 9 -41.95 -7.78 -24.21
CA THR A 9 -40.68 -7.84 -23.48
C THR A 9 -39.67 -6.89 -24.14
N THR A 10 -39.36 -5.78 -23.47
CA THR A 10 -38.26 -4.89 -23.85
C THR A 10 -36.95 -5.42 -23.26
N THR A 11 -36.08 -5.91 -24.12
CA THR A 11 -34.68 -6.23 -23.84
C THR A 11 -33.88 -4.93 -23.72
N HIS A 12 -33.45 -4.60 -22.50
CA HIS A 12 -32.40 -3.59 -22.30
C HIS A 12 -31.06 -4.18 -22.73
N LYS A 13 -30.50 -3.64 -23.82
CA LYS A 13 -29.09 -3.88 -24.20
C LYS A 13 -28.21 -3.09 -23.24
N ASP A 14 -27.51 -3.81 -22.37
CA ASP A 14 -26.39 -3.27 -21.60
C ASP A 14 -25.32 -2.76 -22.56
N GLN A 15 -25.06 -1.46 -22.52
CA GLN A 15 -23.89 -0.89 -23.17
C GLN A 15 -22.66 -1.17 -22.28
N PRO A 16 -21.56 -1.70 -22.83
CA PRO A 16 -20.36 -1.92 -22.05
C PRO A 16 -19.79 -0.57 -21.60
N ALA A 17 -19.59 -0.43 -20.28
CA ALA A 17 -18.94 0.71 -19.67
C ALA A 17 -17.59 0.96 -20.35
N LYS A 18 -17.46 2.12 -21.00
CA LYS A 18 -16.21 2.59 -21.59
C LYS A 18 -15.13 2.63 -20.50
N LYS A 19 -14.16 1.71 -20.56
CA LYS A 19 -12.90 1.78 -19.81
C LYS A 19 -12.21 3.11 -20.17
N ARG A 20 -12.34 4.12 -19.32
CA ARG A 20 -11.46 5.30 -19.36
C ARG A 20 -10.08 4.82 -18.92
N ALA A 21 -9.18 4.64 -19.88
CA ALA A 21 -7.76 4.55 -19.58
C ALA A 21 -7.34 5.89 -18.95
N SER A 22 -7.08 5.91 -17.65
CA SER A 22 -6.54 7.08 -16.97
C SER A 22 -5.04 7.17 -17.28
N THR A 23 -4.71 7.81 -18.40
CA THR A 23 -3.35 8.29 -18.66
C THR A 23 -3.15 9.53 -17.78
N SER A 24 -2.86 9.32 -16.49
CA SER A 24 -2.52 10.39 -15.55
C SER A 24 -1.17 10.98 -15.95
N VAL A 25 -1.19 12.05 -16.73
CA VAL A 25 0.01 12.86 -16.98
C VAL A 25 0.33 13.58 -15.67
N SER A 26 1.46 13.24 -15.04
CA SER A 26 1.94 13.88 -13.82
C SER A 26 2.11 15.39 -14.04
N VAL A 27 1.36 16.21 -13.30
CA VAL A 27 1.35 17.69 -13.39
C VAL A 27 2.52 18.32 -12.62
N LEU A 28 3.45 17.52 -12.08
CA LEU A 28 4.65 18.04 -11.45
C LEU A 28 5.49 18.89 -12.41
N LYS A 29 5.97 20.04 -11.94
CA LYS A 29 7.00 20.79 -12.69
C LYS A 29 8.32 19.99 -12.67
N THR A 30 9.18 20.28 -13.65
CA THR A 30 10.45 19.54 -13.86
C THR A 30 11.32 19.43 -12.60
N PRO A 31 11.48 20.46 -11.74
CA PRO A 31 12.22 20.34 -10.49
C PRO A 31 11.62 19.34 -9.50
N GLN A 32 10.29 19.36 -9.29
CA GLN A 32 9.59 18.44 -8.38
C GLN A 32 9.70 16.99 -8.87
N LEU A 33 9.62 16.76 -10.18
CA LEU A 33 9.77 15.41 -10.74
C LEU A 33 11.19 14.87 -10.56
N LYS A 34 12.22 15.71 -10.76
CA LYS A 34 13.62 15.34 -10.50
C LYS A 34 13.84 15.03 -9.02
N PHE A 35 13.32 15.88 -8.13
CA PHE A 35 13.36 15.68 -6.69
C PHE A 35 12.70 14.36 -6.27
N ARG A 36 11.47 14.10 -6.74
CA ARG A 36 10.73 12.86 -6.48
C ARG A 36 11.57 11.64 -6.85
N LYS A 37 12.15 11.63 -8.06
CA LYS A 37 12.99 10.52 -8.54
C LYS A 37 14.24 10.32 -7.69
N LEU A 38 14.91 11.41 -7.31
CA LEU A 38 16.09 11.37 -6.46
C LEU A 38 15.76 10.77 -5.11
N VAL A 39 14.77 11.30 -4.40
CA VAL A 39 14.35 10.82 -3.08
C VAL A 39 13.87 9.37 -3.15
N HIS A 40 13.09 9.01 -4.17
CA HIS A 40 12.60 7.64 -4.33
C HIS A 40 13.74 6.63 -4.46
N SER A 41 14.87 7.01 -5.08
CA SER A 41 16.03 6.12 -5.20
C SER A 41 16.66 5.75 -3.86
N PHE A 42 16.59 6.62 -2.85
CA PHE A 42 17.05 6.34 -1.49
C PHE A 42 16.07 5.43 -0.75
N ALA A 43 14.75 5.70 -0.86
CA ALA A 43 13.73 4.86 -0.26
C ALA A 43 13.78 3.41 -0.78
N LEU A 44 14.03 3.22 -2.07
CA LEU A 44 14.19 1.88 -2.66
C LEU A 44 15.41 1.11 -2.10
N LYS A 45 16.43 1.82 -1.63
CA LYS A 45 17.62 1.23 -1.02
C LYS A 45 17.49 1.06 0.50
N GLY A 46 16.42 1.58 1.11
CA GLY A 46 16.27 1.65 2.57
C GLY A 46 17.13 2.74 3.24
N ASP A 47 17.73 3.65 2.46
CA ASP A 47 18.52 4.76 2.99
C ASP A 47 17.62 5.96 3.33
N TYR A 48 16.75 5.76 4.32
CA TYR A 48 15.74 6.75 4.69
C TYR A 48 16.35 8.00 5.33
N GLN A 49 17.48 7.86 6.01
CA GLN A 49 18.19 8.99 6.62
C GLN A 49 18.65 9.99 5.54
N THR A 50 19.43 9.52 4.55
CA THR A 50 19.95 10.41 3.50
C THR A 50 18.82 11.02 2.69
N GLY A 51 17.79 10.23 2.36
CA GLY A 51 16.58 10.73 1.71
C GLY A 51 15.89 11.85 2.52
N THR A 52 15.76 11.67 3.85
CA THR A 52 15.15 12.66 4.76
C THR A 52 15.94 13.96 4.78
N GLU A 53 17.27 13.89 4.80
CA GLU A 53 18.14 15.08 4.78
C GLU A 53 18.03 15.87 3.48
N ILE A 54 17.95 15.19 2.33
CA ILE A 54 17.71 15.83 1.03
C ILE A 54 16.35 16.50 1.00
N ALA A 55 15.30 15.81 1.47
CA ALA A 55 13.96 16.37 1.54
C ALA A 55 13.87 17.59 2.47
N ARG A 56 14.61 17.56 3.60
CA ARG A 56 14.71 18.71 4.51
C ARG A 56 15.35 19.92 3.85
N LYS A 57 16.40 19.75 3.04
CA LYS A 57 17.04 20.85 2.30
C LYS A 57 16.08 21.47 1.27
N ALA A 58 15.33 20.64 0.53
CA ALA A 58 14.32 21.13 -0.39
C ALA A 58 13.23 21.96 0.31
N LEU A 59 12.83 21.58 1.53
CA LEU A 59 11.90 22.35 2.35
C LEU A 59 12.46 23.67 2.88
N GLN A 60 13.79 23.85 2.93
CA GLN A 60 14.37 25.16 3.26
C GLN A 60 14.23 26.15 2.10
N GLU A 61 14.23 25.65 0.86
CA GLU A 61 14.06 26.45 -0.35
C GLU A 61 12.58 26.77 -0.62
N ASP A 62 11.69 25.78 -0.47
CA ASP A 62 10.25 25.95 -0.60
C ASP A 62 9.50 25.22 0.53
N PRO A 63 9.24 25.90 1.67
CA PRO A 63 8.66 25.28 2.85
C PRO A 63 7.21 24.78 2.68
N ASN A 64 6.50 25.27 1.66
CA ASN A 64 5.08 24.99 1.47
C ASN A 64 4.80 24.06 0.29
N GLU A 65 5.83 23.67 -0.47
CA GLU A 65 5.69 22.77 -1.61
C GLU A 65 5.21 21.38 -1.20
N ILE A 66 4.08 20.98 -1.77
CA ILE A 66 3.34 19.77 -1.38
C ILE A 66 4.14 18.50 -1.62
N GLU A 67 4.90 18.41 -2.72
CA GLU A 67 5.76 17.26 -3.01
C GLU A 67 6.88 17.13 -1.97
N TYR A 68 7.51 18.24 -1.58
CA TYR A 68 8.62 18.23 -0.64
C TYR A 68 8.15 17.83 0.76
N LEU A 69 7.02 18.39 1.20
CA LEU A 69 6.38 18.04 2.46
C LEU A 69 5.99 16.55 2.51
N TYR A 70 5.40 16.04 1.43
CA TYR A 70 4.99 14.64 1.35
C TYR A 70 6.19 13.69 1.43
N GLN A 71 7.22 13.92 0.61
CA GLN A 71 8.40 13.05 0.59
C GLN A 71 9.15 13.10 1.92
N TYR A 72 9.31 14.29 2.52
CA TYR A 72 9.90 14.43 3.85
C TYR A 72 9.11 13.64 4.90
N ALA A 73 7.79 13.82 4.95
CA ALA A 73 6.95 13.13 5.94
C ALA A 73 6.99 11.61 5.76
N LYS A 74 6.93 11.12 4.51
CA LYS A 74 7.03 9.69 4.22
C LYS A 74 8.36 9.12 4.72
N LEU A 75 9.48 9.68 4.29
CA LEU A 75 10.81 9.20 4.67
C LEU A 75 11.07 9.28 6.17
N LEU A 76 10.61 10.36 6.82
CA LEU A 76 10.74 10.53 8.25
C LEU A 76 9.97 9.44 9.02
N GLY A 77 8.80 9.07 8.53
CA GLY A 77 7.99 7.99 9.08
C GLY A 77 8.64 6.62 8.87
N ASP A 78 9.18 6.36 7.68
CA ASP A 78 9.86 5.09 7.36
C ASP A 78 11.17 4.95 8.17
N TRP A 79 11.98 6.00 8.25
CA TRP A 79 13.22 6.03 9.05
C TRP A 79 12.97 5.84 10.54
N ALA A 80 11.79 6.25 11.04
CA ALA A 80 11.48 6.16 12.46
C ALA A 80 11.54 4.72 12.99
N ASP A 81 11.33 3.71 12.14
CA ASP A 81 11.34 2.31 12.54
C ASP A 81 12.74 1.79 12.89
N ASP A 82 13.80 2.45 12.41
CA ASP A 82 15.21 2.12 12.69
C ASP A 82 15.76 2.82 13.95
N LEU A 83 14.95 3.65 14.61
CA LEU A 83 15.40 4.52 15.69
C LEU A 83 15.01 4.00 17.08
N PRO A 84 15.75 4.38 18.13
CA PRO A 84 15.35 4.13 19.51
C PRO A 84 13.94 4.69 19.79
N LEU A 85 13.20 4.02 20.68
CA LEU A 85 11.76 4.22 20.91
C LEU A 85 11.35 5.70 21.06
N ALA A 86 12.11 6.49 21.82
CA ALA A 86 11.83 7.91 22.02
C ALA A 86 11.89 8.72 20.70
N LYS A 87 12.92 8.48 19.87
CA LYS A 87 13.07 9.12 18.56
C LYS A 87 12.04 8.57 17.56
N LYS A 88 11.78 7.27 17.57
CA LYS A 88 10.73 6.62 16.77
C LYS A 88 9.37 7.32 16.96
N LYS A 89 8.92 7.44 18.21
CA LYS A 89 7.64 8.09 18.55
C LYS A 89 7.59 9.53 18.07
N ARG A 90 8.68 10.29 18.26
CA ARG A 90 8.76 11.69 17.80
C ARG A 90 8.63 11.79 16.27
N PHE A 91 9.40 11.00 15.52
CA PHE A 91 9.42 11.06 14.06
C PHE A 91 8.12 10.56 13.44
N LYS A 92 7.51 9.49 13.97
CA LYS A 92 6.16 9.07 13.57
C LYS A 92 5.15 10.19 13.80
N ASN A 93 5.16 10.84 14.98
CA ASN A 93 4.23 11.94 15.27
C ASN A 93 4.41 13.15 14.34
N GLU A 94 5.65 13.52 14.03
CA GLU A 94 5.96 14.60 13.08
C GLU A 94 5.47 14.25 11.67
N SER A 95 5.78 13.04 11.18
CA SER A 95 5.29 12.52 9.90
C SER A 95 3.76 12.56 9.81
N ILE A 96 3.06 12.02 10.81
CA ILE A 96 1.59 12.03 10.89
C ILE A 96 1.06 13.47 10.89
N GLY A 97 1.70 14.38 11.63
CA GLY A 97 1.31 15.78 11.72
C GLY A 97 1.37 16.49 10.37
N ILE A 98 2.43 16.24 9.59
CA ILE A 98 2.59 16.79 8.24
C ILE A 98 1.56 16.16 7.29
N LEU A 99 1.44 14.83 7.27
CA LEU A 99 0.49 14.12 6.40
C LEU A 99 -0.96 14.53 6.67
N LYS A 100 -1.34 14.76 7.93
CA LYS A 100 -2.67 15.27 8.31
C LYS A 100 -2.94 16.67 7.74
N LYS A 101 -1.93 17.55 7.73
CA LYS A 101 -2.04 18.88 7.11
C LYS A 101 -2.16 18.76 5.59
N LEU A 102 -1.36 17.88 4.98
CA LEU A 102 -1.42 17.63 3.54
C LEU A 102 -2.76 17.04 3.09
N GLN A 103 -3.40 16.19 3.89
CA GLN A 103 -4.76 15.71 3.60
C GLN A 103 -5.79 16.85 3.41
N LYS A 104 -5.60 17.98 4.09
CA LYS A 104 -6.47 19.16 3.93
C LYS A 104 -6.14 19.95 2.66
N ARG A 105 -4.95 19.76 2.09
CA ARG A 105 -4.38 20.46 0.93
C ARG A 105 -4.39 19.63 -0.34
N ILE A 106 -4.93 18.42 -0.34
CA ILE A 106 -4.94 17.54 -1.53
C ILE A 106 -5.61 18.17 -2.75
N HIS A 107 -6.53 19.13 -2.55
CA HIS A 107 -7.20 19.87 -3.62
C HIS A 107 -6.28 20.88 -4.33
N GLU A 108 -5.11 21.19 -3.75
CA GLU A 108 -4.10 22.07 -4.36
C GLU A 108 -3.29 21.36 -5.46
N THR A 109 -3.45 20.04 -5.62
CA THR A 109 -2.77 19.25 -6.65
C THR A 109 -3.76 18.38 -7.43
N THR A 110 -3.40 18.08 -8.67
CA THR A 110 -4.11 17.13 -9.54
C THR A 110 -3.29 15.87 -9.79
N ASP A 111 -2.14 15.71 -9.11
CA ASP A 111 -1.33 14.50 -9.21
C ASP A 111 -1.94 13.37 -8.37
N ASP A 112 -2.67 12.48 -9.04
CA ASP A 112 -3.31 11.31 -8.43
C ASP A 112 -2.33 10.43 -7.62
N VAL A 113 -1.07 10.34 -8.04
CA VAL A 113 -0.05 9.54 -7.32
C VAL A 113 0.28 10.19 -5.99
N LEU A 114 0.35 11.52 -5.96
CA LEU A 114 0.60 12.29 -4.75
C LEU A 114 -0.61 12.24 -3.81
N ILE A 115 -1.83 12.43 -4.32
CA ILE A 115 -3.07 12.36 -3.53
C ILE A 115 -3.22 10.97 -2.88
N TRP A 116 -3.00 9.91 -3.68
CA TRP A 116 -3.00 8.54 -3.22
C TRP A 116 -1.91 8.31 -2.15
N GLY A 117 -0.69 8.75 -2.43
CA GLY A 117 0.47 8.61 -1.56
C GLY A 117 0.27 9.28 -0.21
N ILE A 118 -0.21 10.52 -0.17
CA ILE A 118 -0.52 11.27 1.06
C ILE A 118 -1.51 10.50 1.92
N SER A 119 -2.60 10.03 1.31
CA SER A 119 -3.68 9.35 2.03
C SER A 119 -3.24 8.00 2.58
N LEU A 120 -2.59 7.17 1.75
CA LEU A 120 -2.10 5.86 2.16
C LEU A 120 -1.07 5.98 3.28
N ASN A 121 -0.09 6.88 3.14
CA ASN A 121 0.95 7.05 4.16
C ASN A 121 0.40 7.65 5.45
N TYR A 122 -0.62 8.52 5.40
CA TYR A 122 -1.24 9.04 6.62
C TYR A 122 -1.79 7.90 7.50
N PHE A 123 -2.52 6.96 6.90
CA PHE A 123 -3.04 5.81 7.63
C PHE A 123 -1.92 4.85 8.06
N TYR A 124 -0.95 4.59 7.16
CA TYR A 124 0.17 3.70 7.42
C TYR A 124 1.00 4.16 8.63
N GLN A 125 1.40 5.43 8.68
CA GLN A 125 2.21 5.97 9.77
C GLN A 125 1.45 6.03 11.10
N ARG A 126 0.11 6.07 11.06
CA ARG A 126 -0.75 5.93 12.25
C ARG A 126 -1.01 4.49 12.67
N GLU A 127 -0.51 3.52 11.89
CA GLU A 127 -0.81 2.10 12.02
C GLU A 127 -2.33 1.80 12.00
N ASP A 128 -3.12 2.66 11.36
CA ASP A 128 -4.57 2.45 11.17
C ASP A 128 -4.82 1.61 9.91
N PHE A 129 -4.35 0.37 9.96
CA PHE A 129 -4.44 -0.58 8.85
C PHE A 129 -5.89 -0.96 8.52
N SER A 130 -6.78 -0.91 9.52
CA SER A 130 -8.22 -1.03 9.31
C SER A 130 -8.79 0.15 8.50
N GLY A 131 -8.27 1.36 8.74
CA GLY A 131 -8.56 2.56 7.97
C GLY A 131 -8.09 2.47 6.54
N ILE A 132 -6.85 1.97 6.30
CA ILE A 132 -6.34 1.71 4.94
C ILE A 132 -7.32 0.79 4.17
N TYR A 133 -7.70 -0.32 4.79
CA TYR A 133 -8.60 -1.29 4.14
C TYR A 133 -9.96 -0.67 3.80
N ARG A 134 -10.61 0.01 4.76
CA ARG A 134 -11.92 0.65 4.54
C ARG A 134 -11.84 1.71 3.44
N TRP A 135 -10.84 2.58 3.52
CA TRP A 135 -10.61 3.62 2.51
C TRP A 135 -10.39 3.03 1.11
N GLY A 136 -9.58 1.95 1.01
CA GLY A 136 -9.39 1.23 -0.25
C GLY A 136 -10.67 0.58 -0.79
N LYS A 137 -11.54 0.09 0.10
CA LYS A 137 -12.84 -0.48 -0.27
C LYS A 137 -13.79 0.58 -0.79
N ASP A 138 -13.89 1.72 -0.11
CA ASP A 138 -14.76 2.84 -0.52
C ASP A 138 -14.35 3.38 -1.90
N LEU A 139 -13.04 3.55 -2.14
CA LEU A 139 -12.53 3.98 -3.44
C LEU A 139 -12.73 2.92 -4.54
N SER A 140 -12.54 1.64 -4.22
CA SER A 140 -12.81 0.57 -5.19
C SER A 140 -14.28 0.53 -5.59
N ASN A 141 -15.20 0.72 -4.63
CA ASN A 141 -16.63 0.82 -4.90
C ASN A 141 -16.99 2.03 -5.77
N ALA A 142 -16.23 3.12 -5.66
CA ALA A 142 -16.33 4.28 -6.53
C ALA A 142 -15.65 4.10 -7.91
N GLY A 143 -15.14 2.90 -8.23
CA GLY A 143 -14.56 2.57 -9.53
C GLY A 143 -13.05 2.76 -9.65
N HIS A 144 -12.35 3.08 -8.56
CA HIS A 144 -10.90 3.20 -8.55
C HIS A 144 -10.24 1.81 -8.40
N ALA A 145 -10.06 1.08 -9.51
CA ALA A 145 -9.53 -0.28 -9.47
C ALA A 145 -8.18 -0.44 -8.74
N LYS A 146 -7.30 0.57 -8.83
CA LYS A 146 -6.02 0.58 -8.10
C LYS A 146 -6.20 0.58 -6.58
N ALA A 147 -7.39 0.90 -6.07
CA ALA A 147 -7.64 0.94 -4.63
C ALA A 147 -7.71 -0.43 -3.96
N ILE A 148 -7.83 -1.51 -4.74
CA ILE A 148 -7.66 -2.88 -4.24
C ILE A 148 -6.26 -3.07 -3.63
N TYR A 149 -5.24 -2.34 -4.11
CA TYR A 149 -3.92 -2.30 -3.49
C TYR A 149 -3.98 -1.93 -2.00
N ALA A 150 -4.71 -0.85 -1.66
CA ALA A 150 -4.84 -0.41 -0.27
C ALA A 150 -5.58 -1.47 0.56
N GLN A 151 -6.59 -2.15 0.00
CA GLN A 151 -7.25 -3.26 0.68
C GLN A 151 -6.25 -4.37 1.03
N GLY A 152 -5.44 -4.80 0.06
CA GLY A 152 -4.41 -5.80 0.27
C GLY A 152 -3.41 -5.40 1.35
N VAL A 153 -2.85 -4.19 1.29
CA VAL A 153 -1.91 -3.67 2.30
C VAL A 153 -2.54 -3.60 3.68
N GLY A 154 -3.68 -2.92 3.80
CA GLY A 154 -4.35 -2.71 5.09
C GLY A 154 -4.76 -4.03 5.74
N ALA A 155 -5.30 -4.96 4.98
CA ALA A 155 -5.70 -6.25 5.50
C ALA A 155 -4.50 -7.12 5.91
N SER A 156 -3.41 -7.12 5.12
CA SER A 156 -2.19 -7.91 5.43
C SER A 156 -1.55 -7.45 6.74
N LEU A 157 -1.32 -6.14 6.87
CA LEU A 157 -0.68 -5.56 8.06
C LEU A 157 -1.57 -5.69 9.30
N ARG A 158 -2.89 -5.57 9.14
CA ARG A 158 -3.83 -5.81 10.23
C ARG A 158 -3.83 -7.27 10.68
N ALA A 159 -3.70 -8.21 9.75
CA ALA A 159 -3.55 -9.62 10.07
C ALA A 159 -2.27 -9.87 10.89
N GLY A 160 -1.14 -9.29 10.46
CA GLY A 160 0.12 -9.34 11.20
C GLY A 160 0.00 -8.80 12.63
N GLN A 161 -0.55 -7.59 12.81
CA GLN A 161 -0.77 -6.99 14.14
C GLN A 161 -1.61 -7.85 15.10
N LEU A 162 -2.57 -8.61 14.56
CA LEU A 162 -3.48 -9.41 15.36
C LEU A 162 -2.94 -10.81 15.63
N HIS A 163 -1.96 -11.30 14.87
CA HIS A 163 -1.41 -12.64 15.03
C HIS A 163 -0.81 -12.81 16.45
N PRO A 164 -1.03 -13.94 17.16
CA PRO A 164 -1.69 -15.18 16.71
C PRO A 164 -3.21 -15.26 17.00
N LYS A 165 -3.90 -14.15 17.29
CA LYS A 165 -5.32 -14.16 17.64
C LYS A 165 -6.19 -14.68 16.49
N ALA A 166 -7.29 -15.35 16.81
CA ALA A 166 -8.23 -15.89 15.83
C ALA A 166 -8.72 -14.86 14.80
N ALA A 167 -8.90 -13.60 15.22
CA ALA A 167 -9.29 -12.50 14.34
C ALA A 167 -8.29 -12.21 13.19
N ALA A 168 -7.02 -12.59 13.34
CA ALA A 168 -5.99 -12.40 12.32
C ALA A 168 -6.31 -13.17 11.03
N LYS A 169 -6.85 -14.40 11.14
CA LYS A 169 -7.17 -15.25 9.99
C LYS A 169 -8.20 -14.61 9.05
N ARG A 170 -9.21 -13.94 9.63
CA ARG A 170 -10.21 -13.19 8.83
C ARG A 170 -9.57 -12.07 8.02
N TRP A 171 -8.66 -11.30 8.63
CA TRP A 171 -7.96 -10.22 7.93
C TRP A 171 -7.02 -10.76 6.86
N ALA A 172 -6.33 -11.88 7.14
CA ALA A 172 -5.48 -12.53 6.16
C ALA A 172 -6.26 -13.05 4.94
N GLN A 173 -7.46 -13.62 5.14
CA GLN A 173 -8.35 -14.01 4.03
C GLN A 173 -8.72 -12.80 3.15
N LEU A 174 -9.14 -11.69 3.76
CA LEU A 174 -9.45 -10.45 3.03
C LEU A 174 -8.23 -9.92 2.26
N ALA A 175 -7.03 -10.07 2.81
CA ALA A 175 -5.79 -9.67 2.16
C ALA A 175 -5.49 -10.52 0.93
N VAL A 176 -5.58 -11.85 1.04
CA VAL A 176 -5.35 -12.77 -0.08
C VAL A 176 -6.33 -12.49 -1.22
N GLU A 177 -7.63 -12.37 -0.92
CA GLU A 177 -8.66 -12.02 -1.91
C GLU A 177 -8.35 -10.69 -2.61
N ALA A 178 -7.96 -9.66 -1.86
CA ALA A 178 -7.57 -8.37 -2.43
C ALA A 178 -6.34 -8.50 -3.35
N TRP A 179 -5.32 -9.27 -2.96
CA TRP A 179 -4.12 -9.45 -3.79
C TRP A 179 -4.38 -10.26 -5.07
N GLU A 180 -5.26 -11.25 -5.00
CA GLU A 180 -5.73 -12.00 -6.18
C GLU A 180 -6.47 -11.08 -7.16
N ASN A 181 -7.38 -10.24 -6.64
CA ASN A 181 -8.14 -9.28 -7.43
C ASN A 181 -7.27 -8.15 -8.02
N TYR A 182 -6.25 -7.70 -7.28
CA TYR A 182 -5.31 -6.67 -7.75
C TYR A 182 -4.38 -7.21 -8.85
N GLY A 183 -3.90 -8.46 -8.71
CA GLY A 183 -3.01 -9.10 -9.66
C GLY A 183 -1.56 -8.62 -9.58
N LEU A 184 -0.74 -9.30 -8.78
CA LEU A 184 0.66 -8.90 -8.50
C LEU A 184 1.69 -9.19 -9.61
N LYS A 185 1.30 -9.72 -10.77
CA LYS A 185 2.26 -10.24 -11.78
C LYS A 185 3.23 -9.18 -12.30
N THR A 186 2.77 -7.94 -12.46
CA THR A 186 3.54 -6.83 -13.02
C THR A 186 4.15 -5.91 -11.95
N GLU A 187 3.93 -6.22 -10.67
CA GLU A 187 4.38 -5.38 -9.57
C GLU A 187 5.90 -5.46 -9.44
N LYS A 188 6.53 -4.28 -9.35
CA LYS A 188 8.00 -4.13 -9.29
C LYS A 188 8.48 -3.68 -7.92
N TYR A 189 7.55 -3.38 -7.01
CA TYR A 189 7.86 -3.11 -5.63
C TYR A 189 7.73 -4.39 -4.80
N TYR A 190 8.64 -4.62 -3.85
CA TYR A 190 8.66 -5.86 -3.09
C TYR A 190 7.50 -5.95 -2.08
N PHE A 191 7.07 -4.80 -1.54
CA PHE A 191 6.19 -4.74 -0.37
C PHE A 191 4.82 -5.43 -0.56
N PRO A 192 4.16 -5.37 -1.73
CA PRO A 192 2.93 -6.12 -1.96
C PRO A 192 3.13 -7.64 -1.90
N HIS A 193 4.27 -8.14 -2.39
CA HIS A 193 4.63 -9.55 -2.29
C HIS A 193 4.92 -9.95 -0.84
N TYR A 194 5.58 -9.08 -0.07
CA TYR A 194 5.77 -9.25 1.38
C TYR A 194 4.43 -9.29 2.12
N CYS A 195 3.51 -8.37 1.82
CA CYS A 195 2.17 -8.35 2.40
C CYS A 195 1.38 -9.63 2.12
N LEU A 196 1.45 -10.14 0.88
CA LEU A 196 0.85 -11.43 0.53
C LEU A 196 1.50 -12.58 1.33
N ALA A 197 2.84 -12.58 1.46
CA ALA A 197 3.55 -13.59 2.24
C ALA A 197 3.10 -13.59 3.71
N LEU A 198 3.00 -12.39 4.33
CA LEU A 198 2.49 -12.21 5.68
C LEU A 198 1.07 -12.77 5.84
N ALA A 199 0.16 -12.43 4.92
CA ALA A 199 -1.21 -12.94 4.96
C ALA A 199 -1.25 -14.47 4.85
N GLN A 200 -0.52 -15.05 3.89
CA GLN A 200 -0.46 -16.51 3.73
C GLN A 200 0.17 -17.21 4.94
N ALA A 201 1.19 -16.61 5.57
CA ALA A 201 1.80 -17.12 6.78
C ALA A 201 0.81 -17.13 7.96
N VAL A 202 0.02 -16.05 8.14
CA VAL A 202 -1.04 -15.99 9.15
C VAL A 202 -2.10 -17.09 8.94
N LEU A 203 -2.36 -17.49 7.70
CA LEU A 203 -3.30 -18.57 7.37
C LEU A 203 -2.72 -19.97 7.60
N GLY A 204 -1.39 -20.11 7.73
CA GLY A 204 -0.72 -21.40 7.78
C GLY A 204 -0.41 -21.98 6.40
N ASN A 205 -0.52 -21.19 5.32
CA ASN A 205 -0.29 -21.67 3.95
C ASN A 205 1.21 -21.59 3.61
N LYS A 206 2.00 -22.52 4.14
CA LYS A 206 3.48 -22.48 4.07
C LYS A 206 4.04 -22.29 2.67
N ARG A 207 3.52 -23.06 1.70
CA ARG A 207 3.97 -23.04 0.31
C ARG A 207 3.78 -21.66 -0.32
N ASP A 208 2.57 -21.12 -0.21
CA ASP A 208 2.20 -19.85 -0.84
C ASP A 208 2.90 -18.67 -0.15
N ALA A 209 3.03 -18.72 1.18
CA ALA A 209 3.79 -17.75 1.95
C ALA A 209 5.27 -17.72 1.52
N THR A 210 5.89 -18.90 1.38
CA THR A 210 7.28 -19.04 0.90
C THR A 210 7.44 -18.49 -0.52
N GLN A 211 6.51 -18.82 -1.42
CA GLN A 211 6.56 -18.34 -2.81
C GLN A 211 6.45 -16.82 -2.89
N ALA A 212 5.53 -16.22 -2.13
CA ALA A 212 5.35 -14.78 -2.08
C ALA A 212 6.57 -14.07 -1.47
N LEU A 213 7.15 -14.62 -0.39
CA LEU A 213 8.35 -14.05 0.23
C LEU A 213 9.56 -14.11 -0.69
N ASN A 214 9.78 -15.25 -1.37
CA ASN A 214 10.85 -15.39 -2.35
C ASN A 214 10.69 -14.40 -3.52
N ARG A 215 9.45 -14.08 -3.91
CA ARG A 215 9.19 -13.05 -4.91
C ARG A 215 9.53 -11.66 -4.38
N ALA A 216 9.16 -11.33 -3.14
CA ALA A 216 9.53 -10.07 -2.49
C ALA A 216 11.06 -9.89 -2.44
N ALA A 217 11.77 -10.95 -2.02
CA ALA A 217 13.22 -11.00 -1.96
C ALA A 217 13.87 -10.80 -3.35
N LYS A 218 13.38 -11.51 -4.37
CA LYS A 218 13.88 -11.36 -5.74
C LYS A 218 13.68 -9.94 -6.28
N VAL A 219 12.50 -9.34 -6.06
CA VAL A 219 12.19 -7.99 -6.54
C VAL A 219 13.02 -6.92 -5.83
N SER A 220 13.29 -7.10 -4.54
CA SER A 220 14.16 -6.19 -3.75
C SER A 220 15.66 -6.47 -3.89
N GLN A 221 16.05 -7.57 -4.54
CA GLN A 221 17.44 -8.06 -4.58
C GLN A 221 18.03 -8.30 -3.19
N ARG A 222 17.21 -8.79 -2.26
CA ARG A 222 17.58 -9.12 -0.87
C ARG A 222 17.43 -10.62 -0.63
N ASN A 223 18.01 -11.14 0.45
CA ASN A 223 17.79 -12.50 0.91
C ASN A 223 16.41 -12.61 1.61
N PRO A 224 15.62 -13.68 1.39
CA PRO A 224 14.38 -13.94 2.15
C PRO A 224 14.51 -13.92 3.68
N ASP A 225 15.70 -14.12 4.23
CA ASP A 225 15.97 -14.11 5.67
C ASP A 225 16.46 -12.75 6.22
N CYS A 226 16.51 -11.71 5.39
CA CYS A 226 17.01 -10.40 5.82
C CYS A 226 16.11 -9.76 6.89
N GLU A 227 16.65 -8.77 7.60
CA GLU A 227 15.98 -8.08 8.72
C GLU A 227 14.54 -7.62 8.40
N GLU A 228 14.32 -7.11 7.19
CA GLU A 228 12.98 -6.68 6.69
C GLU A 228 11.96 -7.83 6.66
N PHE A 229 12.42 -9.05 6.37
CA PHE A 229 11.56 -10.22 6.12
C PHE A 229 11.54 -11.21 7.28
N LYS A 230 12.39 -11.01 8.29
CA LYS A 230 12.64 -11.97 9.36
C LYS A 230 11.36 -12.43 10.07
N ASP A 231 10.42 -11.53 10.31
CA ASP A 231 9.20 -11.85 11.06
C ASP A 231 8.31 -12.80 10.25
N VAL A 232 8.11 -12.50 8.96
CA VAL A 232 7.35 -13.37 8.06
C VAL A 232 8.09 -14.68 7.81
N PHE A 233 9.42 -14.64 7.67
CA PHE A 233 10.24 -15.83 7.52
C PHE A 233 10.11 -16.77 8.74
N ALA A 234 10.21 -16.23 9.96
CA ALA A 234 10.02 -16.99 11.19
C ALA A 234 8.62 -17.60 11.27
N MET A 235 7.56 -16.83 10.98
CA MET A 235 6.19 -17.35 10.92
C MET A 235 6.06 -18.53 9.94
N ILE A 236 6.73 -18.47 8.78
CA ILE A 236 6.72 -19.55 7.79
C ILE A 236 7.41 -20.82 8.32
N GLN A 237 8.51 -20.68 9.06
CA GLN A 237 9.24 -21.84 9.61
C GLN A 237 8.44 -22.57 10.69
N GLU A 238 7.63 -21.85 11.46
CA GLU A 238 6.76 -22.41 12.51
C GLU A 238 5.57 -23.19 11.96
N ILE A 239 5.20 -22.99 10.68
CA ILE A 239 4.14 -23.76 10.04
C ILE A 239 4.62 -25.20 9.88
N LYS A 240 3.96 -26.11 10.58
CA LYS A 240 4.19 -27.56 10.46
C LYS A 240 3.96 -27.97 9.02
N ASN A 241 4.88 -28.78 8.47
CA ASN A 241 4.63 -29.44 7.20
C ASN A 241 3.46 -30.40 7.45
N GLU A 242 2.28 -30.09 6.93
CA GLU A 242 1.24 -31.10 6.78
C GLU A 242 1.87 -32.19 5.92
N SER A 243 2.16 -33.31 6.58
CA SER A 243 2.70 -34.49 5.90
C SER A 243 1.67 -34.86 4.86
N GLN A 244 2.10 -34.93 3.59
CA GLN A 244 1.27 -35.42 2.50
C GLN A 244 0.88 -36.86 2.86
N THR A 245 -0.29 -37.02 3.48
CA THR A 245 -1.02 -38.28 3.59
C THR A 245 -1.87 -38.47 2.36
#